data_AF-M0ECG0-F1
#
_entry.id   AF-M0ECG0-F1
#
_cell.length_a   1.000
_cell.length_b   1.000
_cell.length_c   1.000
_cell.angle_alpha   90.00
_cell.angle_beta   90.00
_cell.angle_gamma   90.00
#
_symmetry.space_group_name_H-M   'P 1'
#
loop_
_entity.id
_entity.type
_entity.pdbx_description
1 polymer ?
#
loop_
_entity_poly.entity_id
_entity_poly.type
_entity_poly.pdbx_seq_one_letter_code
_entity_poly.pdbx_strand_id
1 'polypeptide(L)'
;MGRGRVLDPISPDRAEAGGAGAGADRRGGVSAGRGFAFVGHTGEVYPSGFLPESPGNVRERSVVDVYRNADRFESLRDPDGFSGKCGACEFRHVCGGSRSRAHAVTGDPTGSDPLCPYVPDGYDGPLPERQRGDDGERSEPAD
;
A
#
# COMPACT_ATOMS: atom_id res chain seq x y z
N MET A 1 42.67 -4.91 -5.24
CA MET A 1 42.59 -3.54 -4.70
C MET A 1 41.34 -2.84 -5.24
N GLY A 2 40.19 -3.02 -4.58
CA GLY A 2 38.94 -2.38 -4.99
C GLY A 2 38.82 -1.00 -4.33
N ARG A 3 38.80 0.07 -5.12
CA ARG A 3 38.56 1.43 -4.61
C ARG A 3 37.08 1.50 -4.25
N GLY A 4 36.77 1.53 -2.95
CA GLY A 4 35.41 1.78 -2.47
C GLY A 4 34.92 3.11 -3.01
N ARG A 5 33.74 3.13 -3.63
CA ARG A 5 33.05 4.39 -3.95
C ARG A 5 32.71 5.05 -2.62
N VAL A 6 33.37 6.17 -2.36
CA VAL A 6 32.94 7.11 -1.33
C VAL A 6 31.58 7.62 -1.78
N LEU A 7 30.53 7.33 -1.01
CA LEU A 7 29.24 7.98 -1.18
C LEU A 7 29.42 9.44 -0.77
N ASP A 8 29.14 10.36 -1.69
CA ASP A 8 29.13 11.79 -1.38
C ASP A 8 28.13 12.08 -0.25
N PRO A 9 28.47 12.95 0.71
CA PRO A 9 27.54 13.34 1.76
C PRO A 9 26.30 14.01 1.13
N ILE A 10 25.12 13.60 1.59
CA ILE A 10 23.85 14.24 1.24
C ILE A 10 23.96 15.72 1.64
N SER A 11 24.11 16.59 0.63
CA SER A 11 24.20 18.04 0.85
C SER A 11 22.86 18.55 1.38
N PRO A 12 22.85 19.40 2.44
CA PRO A 12 21.62 19.78 3.15
C PRO A 12 20.72 20.77 2.37
N ASP A 13 21.19 21.35 1.27
CA ASP A 13 20.53 22.49 0.59
C ASP A 13 19.52 22.13 -0.50
N ARG A 14 18.63 21.15 -0.27
CA ARG A 14 17.48 20.91 -1.18
C ARG A 14 16.13 20.85 -0.48
N ALA A 15 15.93 21.71 0.51
CA ALA A 15 14.62 21.96 1.06
C ALA A 15 14.36 23.46 1.06
N GLU A 16 13.96 24.03 -0.08
CA GLU A 16 13.18 25.28 -0.09
C GLU A 16 12.31 25.34 -1.35
N ALA A 17 11.02 25.07 -1.16
CA ALA A 17 9.95 25.53 -2.04
C ALA A 17 8.63 25.65 -1.23
N GLY A 18 8.43 26.82 -0.62
CA GLY A 18 7.22 27.62 -0.83
C GLY A 18 6.01 27.44 0.10
N GLY A 19 5.73 28.48 0.88
CA GLY A 19 4.41 29.16 0.90
C GLY A 19 3.35 28.69 1.91
N ALA A 20 2.94 29.60 2.79
CA ALA A 20 1.99 29.38 3.88
C ALA A 20 0.50 29.40 3.47
N GLY A 21 -0.29 28.49 4.07
CA GLY A 21 -1.69 28.71 4.46
C GLY A 21 -2.75 27.84 3.78
N ALA A 22 -3.21 26.75 4.43
CA ALA A 22 -4.59 26.23 4.39
C ALA A 22 -4.72 24.91 5.18
N GLY A 23 -5.11 24.96 6.46
CA GLY A 23 -5.43 23.77 7.26
C GLY A 23 -4.24 22.84 7.52
N ALA A 24 -4.35 21.96 8.51
CA ALA A 24 -3.52 20.77 8.49
C ALA A 24 -3.99 19.97 7.27
N ASP A 25 -3.28 20.09 6.15
CA ASP A 25 -3.38 19.19 5.00
C ASP A 25 -3.14 17.79 5.57
N ARG A 26 -4.23 17.11 5.96
CA ARG A 26 -4.16 15.74 6.45
C ARG A 26 -3.78 14.94 5.23
N ARG A 27 -2.46 14.73 5.06
CA ARG A 27 -1.90 13.84 4.04
C ARG A 27 -2.78 12.59 4.02
N GLY A 28 -3.29 12.23 2.84
CA GLY A 28 -4.19 11.10 2.66
C GLY A 28 -3.68 9.84 3.38
N GLY A 29 -4.59 8.94 3.73
CA GLY A 29 -4.33 7.83 4.65
C GLY A 29 -3.04 7.05 4.36
N VAL A 30 -2.31 6.76 5.43
CA VAL A 30 -1.12 5.92 5.42
C VAL A 30 -1.56 4.47 5.22
N SER A 31 -1.01 3.81 4.20
CA SER A 31 -1.29 2.40 3.88
C SER A 31 -0.03 1.72 3.32
N ALA A 32 -0.07 0.40 3.10
CA ALA A 32 1.10 -0.32 2.60
C ALA A 32 1.62 0.32 1.30
N GLY A 33 2.89 0.73 1.27
CA GLY A 33 3.51 1.40 0.14
C GLY A 33 3.20 2.90 0.01
N ARG A 34 2.30 3.45 0.83
CA ARG A 34 1.88 4.85 0.84
C ARG A 34 2.15 5.49 2.21
N GLY A 35 3.26 6.21 2.29
CA GLY A 35 3.69 6.93 3.48
C GLY A 35 4.75 6.19 4.31
N PHE A 36 4.92 4.89 4.10
CA PHE A 36 5.97 4.09 4.74
C PHE A 36 6.37 2.88 3.90
N ALA A 37 7.50 2.28 4.27
CA ALA A 37 7.98 0.98 3.84
C ALA A 37 8.58 0.25 5.05
N PHE A 38 8.72 -1.07 4.94
CA PHE A 38 9.37 -1.92 5.94
C PHE A 38 10.64 -2.53 5.35
N VAL A 39 11.73 -2.58 6.10
CA VAL A 39 12.97 -3.26 5.69
C VAL A 39 13.20 -4.43 6.64
N GLY A 40 13.23 -5.64 6.10
CA GLY A 40 13.49 -6.86 6.85
C GLY A 40 14.93 -6.96 7.32
N HIS A 41 15.20 -7.87 8.27
CA HIS A 41 16.56 -8.06 8.82
C HIS A 41 17.58 -8.53 7.76
N THR A 42 17.12 -9.15 6.67
CA THR A 42 17.94 -9.55 5.52
C THR A 42 18.10 -8.44 4.46
N GLY A 43 17.47 -7.28 4.67
CA GLY A 43 17.53 -6.14 3.75
C GLY A 43 16.42 -6.08 2.70
N GLU A 44 15.53 -7.07 2.62
CA GLU A 44 14.35 -7.03 1.74
C GLU A 44 13.44 -5.84 2.10
N VAL A 45 12.97 -5.11 1.08
CA VAL A 45 12.11 -3.93 1.24
C VAL A 45 10.67 -4.33 0.93
N TYR A 46 9.75 -4.09 1.85
CA TYR A 46 8.33 -4.42 1.70
C TYR A 46 7.47 -3.15 1.79
N PRO A 47 6.32 -3.11 1.09
CA PRO A 47 5.37 -2.00 1.25
C PRO A 47 4.79 -1.88 2.67
N SER A 48 4.70 -3.00 3.40
CA SER A 48 4.42 -3.03 4.84
C SER A 48 4.97 -4.31 5.46
N GLY A 49 5.04 -4.39 6.79
CA GLY A 49 5.40 -5.63 7.49
C GLY A 49 4.37 -6.77 7.33
N PHE A 50 3.23 -6.50 6.69
CA PHE A 50 2.14 -7.47 6.46
C PHE A 50 1.85 -7.70 4.96
N LEU A 51 2.62 -7.10 4.05
CA LEU A 51 2.49 -7.32 2.60
C LEU A 51 3.81 -7.96 2.10
N PRO A 52 3.88 -9.30 1.99
CA PRO A 52 5.12 -10.04 1.74
C PRO A 52 5.53 -10.02 0.26
N GLU A 53 5.52 -8.84 -0.36
CA GLU A 53 5.89 -8.62 -1.75
C GLU A 53 7.06 -7.64 -1.87
N SER A 54 8.27 -8.17 -1.81
CA SER A 54 9.49 -7.36 -1.91
C SER A 54 9.80 -7.02 -3.36
N PRO A 55 9.95 -5.74 -3.75
CA PRO A 55 10.45 -5.34 -5.05
C PRO A 55 11.97 -5.17 -5.07
N GLY A 56 12.69 -5.49 -3.99
CA GLY A 56 14.15 -5.46 -3.96
C GLY A 56 14.78 -5.40 -2.57
N ASN A 57 16.12 -5.45 -2.54
CA ASN A 57 16.92 -5.47 -1.32
C ASN A 57 17.79 -4.21 -1.19
N VAL A 58 17.87 -3.64 0.02
CA VAL A 58 18.67 -2.42 0.30
C VAL A 58 20.18 -2.60 0.11
N ARG A 59 20.66 -3.85 0.05
CA ARG A 59 22.06 -4.18 -0.24
C ARG A 59 22.42 -4.01 -1.71
N GLU A 60 21.42 -4.01 -2.59
CA GLU A 60 21.57 -3.98 -4.04
C GLU A 60 21.05 -2.67 -4.64
N ARG A 61 20.00 -2.10 -4.05
CA ARG A 61 19.29 -0.92 -4.58
C ARG A 61 18.95 0.04 -3.45
N SER A 62 19.03 1.35 -3.73
CA SER A 62 18.67 2.38 -2.74
C SER A 62 17.24 2.20 -2.26
N VAL A 63 17.01 2.26 -0.94
CA VAL A 63 15.66 2.21 -0.35
C VAL A 63 14.76 3.33 -0.89
N VAL A 64 15.34 4.50 -1.20
CA VAL A 64 14.61 5.63 -1.78
C VAL A 64 14.14 5.30 -3.19
N ASP A 65 14.99 4.66 -3.99
CA ASP A 65 14.65 4.30 -5.37
C ASP A 65 13.61 3.18 -5.41
N VAL A 66 13.75 2.16 -4.56
CA VAL A 66 12.76 1.09 -4.42
C VAL A 66 11.42 1.68 -3.98
N TYR A 67 11.42 2.53 -2.96
CA TYR A 67 10.19 3.15 -2.48
C TYR A 67 9.53 4.02 -3.54
N ARG A 68 10.29 4.87 -4.25
CA ARG A 68 9.70 5.85 -5.19
C ARG A 68 9.30 5.26 -6.53
N ASN A 69 10.11 4.33 -7.06
CA ASN A 69 10.07 3.98 -8.48
C ASN A 69 9.86 2.48 -8.75
N ALA A 70 9.68 1.64 -7.74
CA ALA A 70 9.31 0.24 -8.00
C ALA A 70 7.82 0.15 -8.31
N ASP A 71 7.46 -0.58 -9.37
CA ASP A 71 6.08 -0.76 -9.86
C ASP A 71 5.10 -1.15 -8.74
N ARG A 72 5.55 -1.99 -7.79
CA ARG A 72 4.72 -2.41 -6.67
C ARG A 72 4.40 -1.27 -5.71
N PHE A 73 5.35 -0.38 -5.47
CA PHE A 73 5.14 0.78 -4.63
C PHE A 73 4.33 1.87 -5.35
N GLU A 74 4.55 2.06 -6.65
CA GLU A 74 3.79 3.01 -7.47
C GLU A 74 2.31 2.61 -7.56
N SER A 75 2.01 1.34 -7.87
CA SER A 75 0.62 0.84 -7.93
C SER A 75 -0.12 0.97 -6.59
N LEU A 76 0.57 0.80 -5.46
CA LEU A 76 -0.05 0.97 -4.13
C LEU A 76 -0.29 2.45 -3.75
N ARG A 77 0.39 3.38 -4.43
CA ARG A 77 0.17 4.82 -4.30
C ARG A 77 -0.75 5.41 -5.36
N ASP A 78 -1.31 4.57 -6.21
CA ASP A 78 -2.29 4.94 -7.22
C ASP A 78 -3.67 4.34 -6.87
N PRO A 79 -4.51 5.04 -6.08
CA PRO A 79 -5.84 4.56 -5.74
C PRO A 79 -6.79 4.44 -6.94
N ASP A 80 -6.49 5.10 -8.06
CA ASP A 80 -7.30 4.99 -9.28
C ASP A 80 -7.06 3.66 -10.00
N GLY A 81 -5.91 3.02 -9.77
CA GLY A 81 -5.59 1.68 -10.24
C GLY A 81 -6.16 0.54 -9.39
N PHE A 82 -6.91 0.83 -8.31
CA PHE A 82 -7.50 -0.21 -7.46
C PHE A 82 -8.72 -0.87 -8.12
N SER A 83 -8.96 -2.13 -7.77
CA SER A 83 -10.08 -2.90 -8.30
C SER A 83 -11.21 -3.11 -7.29
N GLY A 84 -12.40 -3.45 -7.79
CA GLY A 84 -13.60 -3.69 -7.00
C GLY A 84 -14.10 -2.47 -6.22
N LYS A 85 -14.65 -2.70 -5.02
CA LYS A 85 -15.16 -1.66 -4.11
C LYS A 85 -14.15 -0.53 -3.91
N CYS A 86 -12.88 -0.86 -3.67
CA CYS A 86 -11.85 0.14 -3.40
C CYS A 86 -11.54 1.02 -4.63
N GLY A 87 -11.68 0.49 -5.85
CA GLY A 87 -11.54 1.27 -7.09
C GLY A 87 -12.71 2.21 -7.36
N ALA A 88 -13.92 1.80 -7.01
CA ALA A 88 -15.14 2.59 -7.20
C ALA A 88 -15.43 3.58 -6.05
N CYS A 89 -14.76 3.43 -4.91
CA CYS A 89 -15.06 4.17 -3.67
C CYS A 89 -14.65 5.64 -3.74
N GLU A 90 -15.55 6.55 -3.34
CA GLU A 90 -15.27 7.98 -3.22
C GLU A 90 -14.21 8.31 -2.16
N PHE A 91 -13.97 7.40 -1.21
CA PHE A 91 -12.95 7.56 -0.17
C PHE A 91 -11.58 6.99 -0.53
N ARG A 92 -11.37 6.47 -1.75
CA ARG A 92 -10.13 5.75 -2.13
C ARG A 92 -8.84 6.55 -1.94
N HIS A 93 -8.86 7.87 -2.12
CA HIS A 93 -7.67 8.71 -1.91
C HIS A 93 -7.38 8.99 -0.43
N VAL A 94 -8.35 8.82 0.47
CA VAL A 94 -8.20 9.09 1.91
C VAL A 94 -8.08 7.80 2.72
N CYS A 95 -8.86 6.77 2.41
CA CYS A 95 -8.85 5.47 3.09
C CYS A 95 -8.02 4.44 2.31
N GLY A 96 -8.42 4.15 1.07
CA GLY A 96 -7.77 3.16 0.20
C GLY A 96 -7.87 1.71 0.67
N GLY A 97 -8.27 1.42 1.91
CA GLY A 97 -8.37 0.07 2.48
C GLY A 97 -7.02 -0.59 2.76
N SER A 98 -7.04 -1.71 3.47
CA SER A 98 -5.85 -2.51 3.76
C SER A 98 -5.42 -3.32 2.55
N ARG A 99 -4.28 -2.94 1.97
CA ARG A 99 -3.67 -3.63 0.83
C ARG A 99 -3.11 -5.01 1.24
N SER A 100 -2.59 -5.11 2.47
CA SER A 100 -2.15 -6.37 3.06
C SER A 100 -3.30 -7.38 3.20
N ARG A 101 -4.50 -6.95 3.62
CA ARG A 101 -5.67 -7.84 3.70
C ARG A 101 -6.17 -8.27 2.33
N ALA A 102 -6.22 -7.34 1.37
CA ALA A 102 -6.58 -7.65 -0.01
C ALA A 102 -5.66 -8.76 -0.58
N HIS A 103 -4.34 -8.60 -0.43
CA HIS A 103 -3.38 -9.62 -0.82
C HIS A 103 -3.55 -10.94 -0.06
N ALA A 104 -3.68 -10.91 1.27
CA ALA A 104 -3.79 -12.12 2.07
C ALA A 104 -4.98 -13.02 1.68
N VAL A 105 -6.06 -12.44 1.15
CA VAL A 105 -7.27 -13.17 0.75
C VAL A 105 -7.27 -13.51 -0.74
N THR A 106 -6.75 -12.62 -1.60
CA THR A 106 -6.93 -12.75 -3.06
C THR A 106 -5.63 -12.96 -3.84
N GLY A 107 -4.48 -12.77 -3.20
CA GLY A 107 -3.18 -12.61 -3.87
C GLY A 107 -2.96 -11.24 -4.49
N ASP A 108 -4.00 -10.39 -4.58
CA ASP A 108 -3.93 -9.06 -5.20
C ASP A 108 -4.10 -7.93 -4.16
N PRO A 109 -3.05 -7.15 -3.85
CA PRO A 109 -3.14 -6.01 -2.93
C PRO A 109 -3.80 -4.77 -3.54
N THR A 110 -3.99 -4.67 -4.87
CA THR A 110 -4.78 -3.57 -5.46
C THR A 110 -6.27 -3.86 -5.42
N GLY A 111 -6.64 -5.08 -5.02
CA GLY A 111 -8.01 -5.52 -4.75
C GLY A 111 -8.74 -4.76 -3.64
N SER A 112 -10.00 -5.15 -3.48
CA SER A 112 -10.85 -4.65 -2.40
C SER A 112 -10.41 -5.18 -1.05
N ASP A 113 -10.43 -4.33 -0.03
CA ASP A 113 -10.22 -4.77 1.35
C ASP A 113 -11.40 -5.65 1.81
N PRO A 114 -11.19 -6.95 2.08
CA PRO A 114 -12.27 -7.90 2.35
C PRO A 114 -13.01 -7.64 3.65
N LEU A 115 -12.48 -6.78 4.53
CA LEU A 115 -13.12 -6.43 5.80
C LEU A 115 -13.68 -5.00 5.82
N CYS A 116 -13.63 -4.25 4.72
CA CYS A 116 -14.23 -2.93 4.63
C CYS A 116 -15.76 -3.06 4.50
N PRO A 117 -16.57 -2.70 5.52
CA PRO A 117 -18.02 -2.91 5.48
C PRO A 117 -18.72 -1.96 4.51
N TYR A 118 -18.09 -0.82 4.20
CA TYR A 118 -18.64 0.20 3.32
C TYR A 118 -18.73 -0.28 1.88
N VAL A 119 -19.90 -0.19 1.26
CA VAL A 119 -20.14 -0.44 -0.16
C VAL A 119 -20.40 0.92 -0.82
N PRO A 120 -19.58 1.35 -1.80
CA PRO A 120 -19.80 2.61 -2.49
C PRO A 120 -21.15 2.64 -3.21
N ASP A 121 -21.80 3.81 -3.21
CA ASP A 121 -23.05 4.00 -3.95
C ASP A 121 -22.82 3.72 -5.45
N GLY A 122 -23.69 2.92 -6.05
CA GLY A 122 -23.60 2.52 -7.46
C GLY A 122 -22.53 1.46 -7.77
N TYR A 123 -21.91 0.85 -6.76
CA TYR A 123 -21.06 -0.32 -6.98
C TYR A 123 -21.89 -1.61 -7.11
N ASP A 124 -22.01 -2.12 -8.33
CA ASP A 124 -22.75 -3.36 -8.65
C ASP A 124 -21.83 -4.59 -8.86
N GLY A 125 -20.55 -4.47 -8.49
CA GLY A 125 -19.56 -5.54 -8.64
C GLY A 125 -19.62 -6.60 -7.53
N PRO A 126 -18.84 -7.70 -7.69
CA PRO A 126 -18.82 -8.76 -6.69
C PRO A 126 -18.26 -8.29 -5.35
N LEU A 127 -18.97 -8.58 -4.26
CA LEU A 127 -18.46 -8.34 -2.91
C LEU A 127 -17.42 -9.42 -2.50
N PRO A 128 -16.44 -9.06 -1.66
CA PRO A 128 -15.55 -10.02 -1.02
C PRO A 128 -16.36 -11.12 -0.31
N GLU A 129 -15.88 -12.37 -0.35
CA GLU A 129 -16.60 -13.54 0.19
C GLU A 129 -17.13 -13.33 1.62
N ARG A 130 -16.32 -12.75 2.50
CA ARG A 130 -16.70 -12.46 3.90
C ARG A 130 -17.83 -11.43 4.06
N GLN A 131 -18.23 -10.78 2.97
CA GLN A 131 -19.28 -9.76 2.91
C GLN A 131 -20.46 -10.19 2.07
N ARG A 132 -20.37 -11.35 1.40
CA ARG A 132 -21.52 -11.97 0.76
C ARG A 132 -22.44 -12.38 1.90
N GLY A 133 -23.71 -11.97 1.83
CA GLY A 133 -24.70 -12.32 2.83
C GLY A 133 -24.66 -13.82 3.09
N ASP A 134 -24.69 -14.20 4.36
CA ASP A 134 -24.87 -15.58 4.76
C ASP A 134 -26.28 -15.97 4.30
N ASP A 135 -26.40 -16.80 3.28
CA ASP A 135 -27.65 -17.49 2.95
C ASP A 135 -28.03 -18.52 4.06
N GLY A 136 -27.36 -18.49 5.22
CA GLY A 136 -27.80 -19.15 6.45
C GLY A 136 -27.08 -20.45 6.77
N GLU A 137 -25.83 -20.63 6.35
CA GLU A 137 -25.07 -21.87 6.60
C GLU A 137 -23.63 -21.56 7.03
N ARG A 138 -23.50 -21.12 8.28
CA ARG A 138 -22.23 -21.14 9.00
C ARG A 138 -22.01 -22.53 9.57
N SER A 139 -21.41 -23.41 8.78
CA SER A 139 -20.87 -24.67 9.30
C SER A 139 -19.70 -24.37 10.24
N GLU A 140 -19.85 -24.72 11.51
CA GLU A 140 -18.80 -24.62 12.53
C GLU A 140 -17.59 -25.49 12.14
N PRO A 141 -16.34 -25.04 12.36
CA PRO A 141 -15.18 -25.90 12.15
C PRO A 141 -15.18 -27.01 13.22
N ALA A 142 -15.12 -28.27 12.76
CA ALA A 142 -14.91 -29.42 13.63
C ALA A 142 -13.51 -29.35 14.28
N ASP A 143 -13.50 -29.61 15.60
CA ASP A 143 -12.33 -29.65 16.50
C ASP A 143 -11.27 -30.68 16.06
#